data_AF-A0A955L943-F1
#
_entry.id   AF-A0A955L943-F1
#
_cell.length_a   1.000
_cell.length_b   1.000
_cell.length_c   1.000
_cell.angle_alpha   90.00
_cell.angle_beta   90.00
_cell.angle_gamma   90.00
#
_symmetry.space_group_name_H-M   'P 1'
#
loop_
_entity.id
_entity.type
_entity.pdbx_description
1 polymer ?
#
loop_
_entity_poly.entity_id
_entity_poly.type
_entity_poly.pdbx_seq_one_letter_code
_entity_poly.pdbx_strand_id
1 'polypeptide(L)'
;MKSIKRLITISLLNFVVIMSLTITFDTIIRKRENTQSLQNNEVQTGSEDPIVGSVDTSQTSVKTPDCLVKIDSDLYDVGPLKSTHSGGDIFQCNTDMTTIFYNQHDKRLKDTQMAQYLFSQ
;
A
#
# COMPACT_ATOMS: atom_id res chain seq x y z
N MET A 1 -32.50 -45.12 -31.20
CA MET A 1 -31.80 -44.45 -30.09
C MET A 1 -30.32 -44.28 -30.42
N LYS A 2 -29.94 -43.21 -31.11
CA LYS A 2 -28.55 -42.82 -31.40
C LYS A 2 -28.58 -41.33 -31.73
N SER A 3 -27.77 -40.54 -31.02
CA SER A 3 -27.30 -39.17 -31.37
C SER A 3 -27.41 -38.10 -30.26
N ILE A 4 -26.76 -38.31 -29.10
CA ILE A 4 -26.54 -37.22 -28.11
C ILE A 4 -25.10 -37.27 -27.57
N LYS A 5 -24.08 -37.31 -28.45
CA LYS A 5 -22.66 -37.35 -28.01
C LYS A 5 -21.72 -36.36 -28.71
N ARG A 6 -22.23 -35.28 -29.32
CA ARG A 6 -21.37 -34.32 -30.07
C ARG A 6 -21.59 -32.84 -29.72
N LEU A 7 -21.76 -32.51 -28.44
CA LEU A 7 -21.98 -31.12 -28.02
C LEU A 7 -21.03 -30.60 -26.93
N ILE A 8 -20.04 -31.37 -26.47
CA ILE A 8 -19.16 -30.96 -25.37
C ILE A 8 -17.77 -30.48 -25.85
N THR A 9 -17.37 -30.73 -27.10
CA THR A 9 -15.98 -30.49 -27.53
C THR A 9 -15.67 -29.11 -28.11
N ILE A 10 -16.64 -28.24 -28.36
CA ILE A 10 -16.38 -26.95 -29.05
C ILE A 10 -16.11 -25.78 -28.06
N SER A 11 -16.33 -25.95 -26.75
CA SER A 11 -16.24 -24.84 -25.78
C SER A 11 -14.86 -24.59 -25.17
N LEU A 12 -13.84 -25.41 -25.44
CA LEU A 12 -12.51 -25.29 -24.80
C LEU A 12 -11.49 -24.48 -25.61
N LEU A 13 -11.68 -24.32 -26.92
CA LEU A 13 -10.72 -23.61 -27.78
C LEU A 13 -10.83 -22.08 -27.69
N ASN A 14 -11.99 -21.53 -27.34
CA ASN A 14 -12.19 -20.08 -27.23
C ASN A 14 -11.73 -19.49 -25.89
N PHE A 15 -11.49 -20.30 -24.85
CA PHE A 15 -11.09 -19.79 -23.53
C PHE A 15 -9.58 -19.57 -23.39
N VAL A 16 -8.76 -20.34 -24.11
CA VAL A 16 -7.29 -20.24 -24.03
C VAL A 16 -6.75 -19.00 -24.75
N VAL A 17 -7.40 -18.55 -25.83
CA VAL A 17 -6.95 -17.39 -26.63
C VAL A 17 -7.11 -16.06 -25.88
N ILE A 18 -8.09 -15.96 -24.97
CA ILE A 18 -8.37 -14.70 -24.23
C ILE A 18 -7.38 -14.48 -23.07
N MET A 19 -6.79 -15.54 -22.51
CA MET A 19 -5.84 -15.46 -21.39
C MET A 19 -4.40 -15.06 -21.79
N SER A 20 -4.07 -14.99 -23.08
CA SER A 20 -2.69 -14.69 -23.53
C SER A 20 -2.45 -13.21 -23.89
N LEU A 21 -3.49 -12.38 -24.03
CA LEU A 21 -3.37 -11.00 -24.50
C LEU A 21 -3.17 -9.95 -23.39
N THR A 22 -3.27 -10.33 -22.10
CA THR A 22 -3.15 -9.39 -20.97
C THR A 22 -1.74 -9.35 -20.35
N ILE A 23 -0.82 -10.22 -20.77
CA ILE A 23 0.49 -10.36 -20.09
C ILE A 23 1.53 -9.34 -20.60
N THR A 24 1.32 -8.66 -21.74
CA THR A 24 2.34 -7.79 -22.35
C THR A 24 2.26 -6.30 -21.98
N PHE A 25 1.26 -5.83 -21.22
CA PHE A 25 1.13 -4.40 -20.91
C PHE A 25 1.74 -3.96 -19.56
N ASP A 26 2.02 -4.89 -18.62
CA ASP A 26 2.53 -4.51 -17.29
C ASP A 26 4.04 -4.17 -17.24
N THR A 27 4.82 -4.44 -18.29
CA THR A 27 6.27 -4.21 -18.25
C THR A 27 6.67 -2.76 -18.58
N ILE A 28 5.74 -1.90 -18.99
CA ILE A 28 6.06 -0.55 -19.51
C ILE A 28 6.08 0.53 -18.40
N ILE A 29 5.52 0.30 -17.21
CA ILE A 29 5.41 1.31 -16.14
C ILE A 29 6.30 0.99 -14.93
N ARG A 30 7.61 0.78 -15.11
CA ARG A 30 8.55 0.59 -13.97
C ARG A 30 9.86 1.38 -14.05
N LYS A 31 9.97 2.42 -14.88
CA LYS A 31 11.25 3.14 -15.04
C LYS A 31 11.16 4.67 -15.13
N ARG A 32 10.51 5.30 -14.14
CA ARG A 32 10.77 6.67 -13.70
C ARG A 32 10.43 6.67 -12.22
N GLU A 33 11.41 6.63 -11.32
CA GLU A 33 11.76 7.78 -10.47
C GLU A 33 13.05 7.46 -9.67
N ASN A 34 14.22 7.59 -10.29
CA ASN A 34 15.49 7.53 -9.56
C ASN A 34 16.48 8.59 -10.07
N THR A 35 16.01 9.82 -10.26
CA THR A 35 16.88 10.98 -10.53
C THR A 35 16.16 12.27 -10.16
N GLN A 36 16.14 12.62 -8.87
CA GLN A 36 16.07 14.01 -8.40
C GLN A 36 16.25 14.05 -6.87
N SER A 37 17.50 13.96 -6.45
CA SER A 37 17.92 14.52 -5.16
C SER A 37 19.37 14.91 -5.32
N LEU A 38 19.61 16.21 -5.47
CA LEU A 38 20.83 16.89 -5.07
C LEU A 38 20.62 18.41 -5.21
N GLN A 39 20.90 19.11 -4.11
CA GLN A 39 21.14 20.55 -3.97
C GLN A 39 19.83 21.37 -3.92
N ASN A 40 19.48 22.03 -2.80
CA ASN A 40 20.28 23.09 -2.17
C ASN A 40 20.06 23.17 -0.65
N ASN A 41 21.15 23.11 0.11
CA ASN A 41 21.25 23.67 1.46
C ASN A 41 22.34 24.74 1.40
N GLU A 42 21.94 26.01 1.30
CA GLU A 42 22.83 27.12 1.63
C GLU A 42 22.28 27.84 2.85
N VAL A 43 23.17 27.93 3.82
CA VAL A 43 23.05 28.57 5.12
C VAL A 43 22.90 30.07 4.92
N GLN A 44 21.92 30.69 5.56
CA GLN A 44 21.92 32.14 5.74
C GLN A 44 21.66 32.50 7.20
N THR A 45 22.77 32.75 7.88
CA THR A 45 22.85 33.58 9.09
C THR A 45 22.41 35.00 8.74
N GLY A 46 21.43 35.53 9.48
CA GLY A 46 20.98 36.92 9.34
C GLY A 46 20.08 37.30 10.50
N SER A 47 20.52 38.33 11.22
CA SER A 47 19.94 38.94 12.42
C SER A 47 18.64 39.72 12.12
N GLU A 48 17.94 40.08 13.20
CA GLU A 48 16.99 41.20 13.36
C GLU A 48 15.48 40.85 13.46
N ASP A 49 14.99 41.07 14.68
CA ASP A 49 13.64 41.39 15.20
C ASP A 49 12.39 40.58 14.81
N PRO A 50 11.55 40.17 15.79
CA PRO A 50 10.34 39.41 15.51
C PRO A 50 9.21 40.36 15.06
N ILE A 51 9.00 40.43 13.75
CA ILE A 51 7.77 40.96 13.18
C ILE A 51 6.68 39.91 13.40
N VAL A 52 5.72 40.24 14.27
CA VAL A 52 4.51 39.48 14.55
C VAL A 52 3.64 39.43 13.29
N GLY A 53 3.88 38.42 12.47
CA GLY A 53 3.04 38.04 11.32
C GLY A 53 2.51 36.65 11.56
N SER A 54 1.24 36.55 11.94
CA SER A 54 0.51 35.29 12.06
C SER A 54 0.27 34.71 10.67
N VAL A 55 1.27 34.01 10.15
CA VAL A 55 1.11 33.18 8.96
C VAL A 55 0.45 31.89 9.43
N ASP A 56 -0.86 31.79 9.18
CA ASP A 56 -1.62 30.54 9.25
C ASP A 56 -1.09 29.60 8.16
N THR A 57 0.09 29.04 8.43
CA THR A 57 0.59 27.89 7.70
C THR A 57 -0.19 26.73 8.28
N SER A 58 -1.25 26.31 7.58
CA SER A 58 -1.75 24.96 7.69
C SER A 58 -0.60 24.03 7.34
N GLN A 59 0.25 23.76 8.34
CA GLN A 59 1.25 22.72 8.34
C GLN A 59 0.44 21.44 8.21
N THR A 60 0.31 20.93 6.98
CA THR A 60 0.04 19.52 6.76
C THR A 60 1.16 18.79 7.48
N SER A 61 0.89 18.38 8.71
CA SER A 61 1.79 17.56 9.50
C SER A 61 1.88 16.24 8.75
N VAL A 62 2.92 16.11 7.93
CA VAL A 62 3.24 14.85 7.27
C VAL A 62 3.59 13.90 8.41
N LYS A 63 2.62 13.05 8.78
CA LYS A 63 2.83 12.05 9.82
C LYS A 63 3.90 11.09 9.31
N THR A 64 5.09 11.16 9.89
CA THR A 64 6.12 10.15 9.67
C THR A 64 5.62 8.84 10.29
N PRO A 65 5.48 7.75 9.51
CA PRO A 65 5.02 6.48 10.04
C PRO A 65 6.13 5.80 10.84
N ASP A 66 5.76 5.14 11.93
CA ASP A 66 6.71 4.44 12.80
C ASP A 66 7.00 3.02 12.29
N CYS A 67 5.97 2.31 11.82
CA CYS A 67 6.10 0.95 11.30
C CYS A 67 4.99 0.67 10.29
N LEU A 68 5.33 0.66 9.01
CA LEU A 68 4.37 0.31 7.95
C LEU A 68 4.31 -1.19 7.74
N VAL A 69 3.11 -1.75 7.63
CA VAL A 69 2.89 -3.11 7.13
C VAL A 69 1.86 -3.08 6.02
N LYS A 70 1.97 -4.01 5.08
CA LYS A 70 0.99 -4.15 4.00
C LYS A 70 0.01 -5.28 4.31
N ILE A 71 -1.27 -5.02 4.13
CA ILE A 71 -2.33 -6.03 4.13
C ILE A 71 -3.15 -5.82 2.85
N ASP A 72 -3.17 -6.82 1.97
CA ASP A 72 -3.60 -6.72 0.57
C ASP A 72 -2.80 -5.63 -0.20
N SER A 73 -3.51 -4.59 -0.66
CA SER A 73 -2.98 -3.45 -1.41
C SER A 73 -2.79 -2.22 -0.53
N ASP A 74 -3.20 -2.29 0.73
CA ASP A 74 -3.26 -1.14 1.64
C ASP A 74 -2.05 -1.16 2.60
N LEU A 75 -1.56 0.03 2.95
CA LEU A 75 -0.50 0.23 3.92
C LEU A 75 -1.08 0.72 5.25
N TYR A 76 -0.60 0.17 6.35
CA TYR A 76 -1.04 0.53 7.69
C TYR A 76 0.15 0.89 8.57
N ASP A 77 0.07 2.02 9.27
CA ASP A 77 1.04 2.40 10.30
C ASP A 77 0.67 1.75 11.63
N VAL A 78 1.32 0.62 11.91
CA VAL A 78 1.06 -0.20 13.08
C VAL A 78 1.94 0.13 14.28
N GLY A 79 2.75 1.19 14.21
CA GLY A 79 3.58 1.65 15.33
C GLY A 79 2.81 1.75 16.66
N PRO A 80 1.62 2.38 16.70
CA PRO A 80 0.80 2.46 17.91
C PRO A 80 0.29 1.11 18.43
N LEU A 81 0.19 0.07 17.60
CA LEU A 81 -0.32 -1.25 18.02
C LEU A 81 0.77 -2.11 18.64
N LYS A 82 2.06 -1.83 18.41
CA LYS A 82 3.16 -2.68 18.86
C LYS A 82 3.09 -3.00 20.36
N SER A 83 2.66 -2.04 21.17
CA SER A 83 2.53 -2.18 22.62
C SER A 83 1.14 -2.62 23.11
N THR A 84 0.12 -2.55 22.26
CA THR A 84 -1.29 -2.76 22.64
C THR A 84 -1.93 -3.98 21.98
N HIS A 85 -1.29 -4.56 20.96
CA HIS A 85 -1.75 -5.77 20.31
C HIS A 85 -1.68 -6.97 21.28
N SER A 86 -2.74 -7.78 21.32
CA SER A 86 -2.86 -8.89 22.27
C SER A 86 -1.81 -9.99 22.08
N GLY A 87 -1.28 -10.13 20.86
CA GLY A 87 -0.16 -11.02 20.54
C GLY A 87 1.22 -10.46 20.87
N GLY A 88 1.31 -9.23 21.39
CA GLY A 88 2.56 -8.50 21.59
C GLY A 88 3.09 -7.85 20.30
N ASP A 89 4.36 -7.45 20.34
CA ASP A 89 5.06 -6.82 19.22
C ASP A 89 5.48 -7.87 18.17
N ILE A 90 4.52 -8.28 17.34
CA ILE A 90 4.70 -9.29 16.29
C ILE A 90 4.87 -8.68 14.90
N PHE A 91 4.84 -7.36 14.79
CA PHE A 91 4.81 -6.65 13.52
C PHE A 91 6.20 -6.64 12.86
N GLN A 92 6.25 -7.02 11.59
CA GLN A 92 7.46 -6.97 10.78
C GLN A 92 7.39 -5.75 9.87
N CYS A 93 8.02 -4.64 10.28
CA CYS A 93 7.94 -3.38 9.55
C CYS A 93 8.47 -3.50 8.11
N ASN A 94 7.83 -2.77 7.21
CA ASN A 94 8.07 -2.72 5.77
C ASN A 94 7.90 -4.07 5.05
N THR A 95 7.04 -4.95 5.58
CA THR A 95 6.72 -6.24 4.97
C THR A 95 5.25 -6.39 4.62
N ASP A 96 4.96 -7.38 3.78
CA ASP A 96 3.61 -7.85 3.49
C ASP A 96 3.19 -8.88 4.54
N MET A 97 2.24 -8.49 5.40
CA MET A 97 1.71 -9.34 6.47
C MET A 97 0.35 -9.93 6.12
N THR A 98 -0.12 -9.84 4.86
CA THR A 98 -1.46 -10.27 4.43
C THR A 98 -1.78 -11.70 4.81
N THR A 99 -0.87 -12.63 4.50
CA THR A 99 -1.08 -14.06 4.79
C THR A 99 -1.12 -14.31 6.30
N ILE A 100 -0.25 -13.64 7.06
CA ILE A 100 -0.18 -13.79 8.52
C ILE A 100 -1.46 -13.26 9.15
N PHE A 101 -1.91 -12.08 8.73
CA PHE A 101 -3.13 -11.44 9.20
C PHE A 101 -4.35 -12.36 8.99
N TYR A 102 -4.58 -12.86 7.77
CA TYR A 102 -5.74 -13.69 7.50
C TYR A 102 -5.68 -15.11 8.09
N ASN A 103 -4.50 -15.60 8.44
CA ASN A 103 -4.36 -16.85 9.18
C ASN A 103 -4.73 -16.71 10.66
N GLN A 104 -4.69 -15.50 11.22
CA GLN A 104 -4.86 -15.24 12.66
C GLN A 104 -6.11 -14.43 12.99
N HIS A 105 -6.64 -13.69 12.02
CA HIS A 105 -7.70 -12.72 12.22
C HIS A 105 -8.81 -12.87 11.18
N ASP A 106 -10.03 -12.55 11.60
CA ASP A 106 -11.17 -12.47 10.70
C ASP A 106 -11.00 -11.29 9.72
N LYS A 107 -11.38 -11.49 8.45
CA LYS A 107 -11.25 -10.47 7.41
C LYS A 107 -11.94 -9.15 7.76
N ARG A 108 -13.04 -9.19 8.52
CA ARG A 108 -13.76 -8.00 8.99
C ARG A 108 -12.89 -7.07 9.83
N LEU A 109 -11.86 -7.58 10.51
CA LEU A 109 -10.96 -6.74 11.30
C LEU A 109 -10.14 -5.79 10.42
N LYS A 110 -9.89 -6.14 9.15
CA LYS A 110 -9.22 -5.23 8.20
C LYS A 110 -10.05 -3.95 8.00
N ASP A 111 -11.35 -4.13 7.75
CA ASP A 111 -12.24 -3.04 7.37
C ASP A 111 -12.80 -2.27 8.58
N THR A 112 -12.60 -2.77 9.81
CA THR A 112 -13.13 -2.16 11.04
C THR A 112 -12.02 -1.61 11.94
N GLN A 113 -11.13 -2.48 12.43
CA GLN A 113 -10.09 -2.09 13.37
C GLN A 113 -8.84 -1.57 12.68
N MET A 114 -8.41 -2.20 11.58
CA MET A 114 -7.21 -1.74 10.87
C MET A 114 -7.43 -0.42 10.14
N ALA A 115 -8.67 -0.10 9.76
CA ALA A 115 -9.02 1.14 9.07
C ALA A 115 -8.50 2.42 9.77
N GLN A 116 -8.44 2.43 11.11
CA GLN A 116 -7.93 3.58 11.87
C GLN A 116 -6.41 3.80 11.76
N TYR A 117 -5.69 2.81 11.23
CA TYR A 117 -4.24 2.85 11.02
C TYR A 117 -3.87 2.95 9.55
N LEU A 118 -4.85 3.09 8.66
CA LEU A 118 -4.62 3.23 7.23
C LEU A 118 -3.70 4.43 6.98
N PHE A 119 -2.60 4.17 6.27
CA PHE A 119 -1.61 5.17 5.94
C PHE A 119 -1.80 5.63 4.50
N SER A 120 -2.23 6.88 4.35
CA SER A 120 -2.35 7.57 3.06
C SER A 120 -1.44 8.79 3.09
N GLN A 121 -0.54 8.89 2.11
CA GLN A 121 0.25 10.10 1.84
C GLN A 121 -0.38 10.87 0.69
#